data_AF-A0A357EGD1-F1
#
_entry.id   AF-A0A357EGD1-F1
#
_cell.length_a   1.000
_cell.length_b   1.000
_cell.length_c   1.000
_cell.angle_alpha   90.00
_cell.angle_beta   90.00
_cell.angle_gamma   90.00
#
_symmetry.space_group_name_H-M   'P 1'
#
loop_
_entity.id
_entity.type
_entity.pdbx_description
1 polymer ?
#
loop_
_entity_poly.entity_id
_entity_poly.type
_entity_poly.pdbx_seq_one_letter_code
_entity_poly.pdbx_strand_id
1 'polypeptide(L)'
;MLGDTVLRWGACAGLSELQDCRLQGHDIAAAIGLLLVAYLAVPVGMRLVRTLQTLRARSFTPIFSRMLSAWVKTNSYGAETFFKADGADDDTAAQRQRALDRLAEYFQKRYPKSGVWSHEIRGGLSDLRFTDAGRVPFPFARLMQEKFNLCSVVTASEGPKLLDIDGHWSLDITGSYGVNVAGYDRYKEWMEKGWERVKDLGPVLGPLHPIVADNIAQLKAISKLDEVSFHMSGTEAVMAAIRLARFNTRRKLIVCFAGAYHGWWDGVQPGLGSERDIRDCLTLKDLHPASLDAIRRLKHEIAGVVVNPIQSFHPNSPPPSDAILLTSDIRKTEDAHAPYAQWLQQLREVCTACDIPLIFDEVYSGFRLAPGGAQEYFGVQADLVIYGKTVGGGMPIGVCCGKTDLMRRFDP
;
A
#
# COMPACT_ATOMS: atom_id res chain seq x y z
N MET A 1 19.98 -25.37 -44.41
CA MET A 1 19.10 -24.18 -44.55
C MET A 1 19.62 -22.98 -43.76
N LEU A 2 19.64 -22.97 -42.42
CA LEU A 2 20.16 -21.81 -41.65
C LEU A 2 21.64 -21.49 -41.94
N GLY A 3 22.49 -22.51 -42.15
CA GLY A 3 23.92 -22.32 -42.45
C GLY A 3 24.18 -21.59 -43.78
N ASP A 4 23.45 -21.94 -44.84
CA ASP A 4 23.62 -21.32 -46.17
C ASP A 4 23.14 -19.86 -46.20
N THR A 5 22.05 -19.56 -45.50
CA THR A 5 21.57 -18.17 -45.33
C THR A 5 22.60 -17.33 -44.57
N VAL A 6 23.18 -17.84 -43.47
CA VAL A 6 24.21 -17.10 -42.71
C VAL A 6 25.46 -16.84 -43.56
N LEU A 7 25.89 -17.80 -44.39
CA LEU A 7 27.04 -17.64 -45.30
C LEU A 7 26.78 -16.58 -46.38
N ARG A 8 25.57 -16.52 -46.95
CA ARG A 8 25.17 -15.50 -47.95
C ARG A 8 25.05 -14.09 -47.36
N TRP A 9 24.51 -13.98 -46.14
CA TRP A 9 24.48 -12.72 -45.40
C TRP A 9 25.90 -12.26 -45.03
N GLY A 10 26.78 -13.18 -44.63
CA GLY A 10 28.20 -12.91 -44.41
C GLY A 10 28.92 -12.40 -45.66
N ALA A 11 28.60 -12.95 -46.84
CA ALA A 11 29.14 -12.48 -48.13
C ALA A 11 28.69 -11.04 -48.44
N CYS A 12 27.40 -10.73 -48.27
CA CYS A 12 26.86 -9.38 -48.47
C CYS A 12 27.35 -8.35 -47.44
N ALA A 13 27.74 -8.79 -46.24
CA ALA A 13 28.33 -7.94 -45.20
C ALA A 13 29.86 -7.80 -45.32
N GLY A 14 30.50 -8.40 -46.32
CA GLY A 14 31.95 -8.37 -46.52
C GLY A 14 32.75 -9.24 -45.54
N LEU A 15 32.09 -10.21 -44.90
CA LEU A 15 32.65 -11.11 -43.89
C LEU A 15 33.03 -12.50 -44.45
N SER A 16 32.82 -12.78 -45.74
CA SER A 16 33.22 -14.04 -46.40
C SER A 16 33.67 -13.85 -47.86
N GLU A 17 34.55 -14.73 -48.35
CA GLU A 17 35.15 -14.71 -49.71
C GLU A 17 34.20 -15.18 -50.84
N LEU A 18 32.88 -15.05 -50.68
CA LEU A 18 31.92 -15.44 -51.73
C LEU A 18 31.69 -14.29 -52.71
N GLN A 19 31.93 -14.54 -54.00
CA GLN A 19 31.93 -13.52 -55.07
C GLN A 19 30.57 -12.99 -55.52
N ASP A 20 29.44 -13.54 -55.06
CA ASP A 20 28.10 -13.10 -55.49
C ASP A 20 27.14 -12.85 -54.30
N CYS A 21 26.85 -11.58 -54.03
CA CYS A 21 25.82 -11.16 -53.07
C CYS A 21 24.44 -11.12 -53.76
N ARG A 22 23.66 -12.19 -53.60
CA ARG A 22 22.23 -12.22 -53.96
C ARG A 22 21.40 -12.81 -52.83
N LEU A 23 20.76 -11.93 -52.05
CA LEU A 23 19.75 -12.32 -51.05
C LEU A 23 18.48 -12.74 -51.76
N GLN A 24 17.99 -13.96 -51.49
CA GLN A 24 16.72 -14.44 -52.02
C GLN A 24 15.56 -14.06 -51.07
N GLY A 25 14.31 -14.04 -51.56
CA GLY A 25 13.16 -13.64 -50.73
C GLY A 25 12.98 -14.47 -49.44
N HIS A 26 13.41 -15.73 -49.45
CA HIS A 26 13.44 -16.58 -48.26
C HIS A 26 14.57 -16.24 -47.28
N ASP A 27 15.68 -15.66 -47.74
CA ASP A 27 16.78 -15.20 -46.87
C ASP A 27 16.36 -13.94 -46.09
N ILE A 28 15.56 -13.06 -46.72
CA ILE A 28 14.95 -11.90 -46.06
C ILE A 28 13.89 -12.36 -45.05
N ALA A 29 13.01 -13.30 -45.41
CA ALA A 29 12.03 -13.86 -44.50
C ALA A 29 12.66 -14.58 -43.30
N ALA A 30 13.78 -15.30 -43.51
CA ALA A 30 14.53 -15.95 -42.44
C ALA A 30 15.20 -14.94 -41.50
N ALA A 31 15.77 -13.85 -42.02
CA ALA A 31 16.35 -12.79 -41.21
C ALA A 31 15.28 -12.03 -40.40
N ILE A 32 14.14 -11.71 -41.02
CA ILE A 32 12.98 -11.14 -40.31
C ILE A 32 12.49 -12.11 -39.24
N GLY A 33 12.40 -13.40 -39.54
CA GLY A 33 12.04 -14.44 -38.58
C GLY A 33 13.01 -14.51 -37.39
N LEU A 34 14.32 -14.49 -37.64
CA LEU A 34 15.35 -14.48 -36.59
C LEU A 34 15.30 -13.20 -35.76
N LEU A 35 15.11 -12.03 -36.39
CA LEU A 35 14.95 -10.77 -35.68
C LEU A 35 13.68 -10.77 -34.82
N LEU A 36 12.56 -11.32 -35.31
CA LEU A 36 11.34 -11.49 -34.54
C LEU A 36 11.53 -12.45 -33.37
N VAL A 37 12.21 -13.58 -33.58
CA VAL A 37 12.54 -14.53 -32.52
C VAL A 37 13.43 -13.87 -31.46
N ALA A 38 14.48 -13.14 -31.87
CA ALA A 38 15.35 -12.42 -30.94
C ALA A 38 14.58 -11.31 -30.20
N TYR A 39 13.75 -10.54 -30.90
CA TYR A 39 12.92 -9.48 -30.32
C TYR A 39 11.93 -10.03 -29.28
N LEU A 40 11.42 -11.24 -29.46
CA LEU A 40 10.55 -11.92 -28.49
C LEU A 40 11.35 -12.64 -27.38
N ALA A 41 12.49 -13.25 -27.70
CA ALA A 41 13.28 -14.06 -26.77
C ALA A 41 14.07 -13.20 -25.76
N VAL A 42 14.62 -12.06 -26.18
CA VAL A 42 15.38 -11.15 -25.31
C VAL A 42 14.56 -10.69 -24.09
N PRO A 43 13.35 -10.12 -24.23
CA PRO A 43 12.57 -9.69 -23.07
C PRO A 43 12.13 -10.85 -22.18
N VAL A 44 11.90 -12.05 -22.75
CA VAL A 44 11.60 -13.26 -21.99
C VAL A 44 12.84 -13.72 -21.20
N GLY A 45 14.00 -13.74 -21.82
CA GLY A 45 15.29 -14.07 -21.18
C GLY A 45 15.62 -13.10 -20.05
N MET A 46 15.47 -11.79 -20.30
CA MET A 46 15.67 -10.76 -19.26
C MET A 46 14.71 -10.95 -18.08
N ARG A 47 13.43 -11.28 -18.34
CA ARG A 47 12.46 -11.59 -17.28
C ARG A 47 12.84 -12.84 -16.49
N LEU A 48 13.33 -13.88 -17.16
CA LEU A 48 13.79 -15.11 -16.51
C LEU A 48 14.99 -14.82 -15.60
N VAL A 49 16.00 -14.12 -16.12
CA VAL A 49 17.18 -13.72 -15.34
C VAL A 49 16.77 -12.89 -14.12
N ARG A 50 15.89 -11.89 -14.29
CA ARG A 50 15.39 -11.08 -13.17
C ARG A 50 14.65 -11.94 -12.13
N THR A 51 13.82 -12.87 -12.59
CA THR A 51 13.07 -13.77 -11.70
C THR A 51 14.02 -14.63 -10.88
N LEU A 52 15.05 -15.20 -11.51
CA LEU A 52 16.08 -15.99 -10.82
C LEU A 52 16.90 -15.14 -9.85
N GLN A 53 17.28 -13.92 -10.25
CA GLN A 53 18.06 -13.00 -9.42
C GLN A 53 17.31 -12.54 -8.16
N THR A 54 15.98 -12.44 -8.23
CA THR A 54 15.11 -11.96 -7.15
C THR A 54 14.42 -13.08 -6.38
N LEU A 55 14.55 -14.35 -6.80
CA LEU A 55 13.75 -15.47 -6.30
C LEU A 55 13.77 -15.61 -4.77
N ARG A 56 14.94 -15.48 -4.14
CA ARG A 56 15.11 -15.58 -2.68
C ARG A 56 14.49 -14.42 -1.91
N ALA A 57 14.45 -13.25 -2.54
CA ALA A 57 14.00 -11.98 -1.97
C ALA A 57 12.52 -11.70 -2.21
N ARG A 58 11.96 -12.24 -3.29
CA ARG A 58 10.59 -11.96 -3.72
C ARG A 58 9.59 -12.54 -2.73
N SER A 59 8.57 -11.74 -2.43
CA SER A 59 7.37 -12.27 -1.77
C SER A 59 6.39 -12.76 -2.83
N PHE A 60 6.04 -14.05 -2.74
CA PHE A 60 5.07 -14.66 -3.63
C PHE A 60 3.63 -14.56 -3.10
N THR A 61 3.45 -14.08 -1.85
CA THR A 61 2.14 -13.94 -1.22
C THR A 61 1.15 -13.16 -2.10
N PRO A 62 1.48 -11.99 -2.68
CA PRO A 62 0.53 -11.25 -3.52
C PRO A 62 0.12 -12.01 -4.80
N ILE A 63 1.06 -12.76 -5.38
CA ILE A 63 0.83 -13.55 -6.60
C ILE A 63 -0.10 -14.72 -6.29
N PHE A 64 0.25 -15.50 -5.27
CA PHE A 64 -0.54 -16.66 -4.86
C PHE A 64 -1.90 -16.25 -4.33
N SER A 65 -2.01 -15.16 -3.57
CA SER A 65 -3.31 -14.69 -3.08
C SER A 65 -4.27 -14.38 -4.23
N ARG A 66 -3.80 -13.72 -5.29
CA ARG A 66 -4.61 -13.41 -6.48
C ARG A 66 -4.97 -14.66 -7.28
N MET A 67 -4.03 -15.59 -7.42
CA MET A 67 -4.32 -16.86 -8.13
C MET A 67 -5.32 -17.71 -7.36
N LEU A 68 -5.15 -17.83 -6.03
CA LEU A 68 -5.99 -18.63 -5.17
C LEU A 68 -7.37 -18.02 -4.96
N SER A 69 -7.53 -16.69 -5.00
CA SER A 69 -8.85 -16.07 -4.84
C SER A 69 -9.86 -16.49 -5.91
N ALA A 70 -9.40 -16.87 -7.12
CA ALA A 70 -10.28 -17.42 -8.15
C ALA A 70 -10.80 -18.84 -7.82
N TRP A 71 -10.11 -19.55 -6.92
CA TRP A 71 -10.43 -20.92 -6.51
C TRP A 71 -11.15 -20.98 -5.16
N VAL A 72 -10.95 -19.97 -4.32
CA VAL A 72 -11.66 -19.82 -3.05
C VAL A 72 -13.11 -19.43 -3.36
N LYS A 73 -13.97 -20.44 -3.48
CA LYS A 73 -15.42 -20.23 -3.45
C LYS A 73 -15.80 -19.77 -2.04
N THR A 74 -16.68 -18.79 -1.95
CA THR A 74 -17.33 -18.42 -0.69
C THR A 74 -18.19 -19.59 -0.23
N ASN A 75 -17.62 -20.46 0.61
CA ASN A 75 -18.40 -21.48 1.31
C ASN A 75 -18.72 -20.93 2.70
N SER A 76 -19.99 -20.69 2.98
CA SER A 76 -20.45 -20.33 4.31
C SER A 76 -20.99 -21.57 5.02
N TYR A 77 -20.58 -21.76 6.26
CA TYR A 77 -21.10 -22.82 7.09
C TYR A 77 -22.60 -22.64 7.31
N GLY A 78 -23.34 -23.76 7.27
CA GLY A 78 -24.67 -23.82 7.83
C GLY A 78 -24.62 -23.63 9.36
N ALA A 79 -25.77 -23.33 9.97
CA ALA A 79 -25.85 -23.07 11.41
C ALA A 79 -25.21 -24.18 12.27
N GLU A 80 -25.46 -25.46 11.94
CA GLU A 80 -24.87 -26.57 12.69
C GLU A 80 -23.33 -26.59 12.61
N THR A 81 -22.78 -26.52 11.39
CA THR A 81 -21.33 -26.53 11.16
C THR A 81 -20.65 -25.30 11.78
N PHE A 82 -21.33 -24.15 11.80
CA PHE A 82 -20.81 -22.91 12.40
C PHE A 82 -20.43 -23.11 13.87
N PHE A 83 -21.33 -23.70 14.67
CA PHE A 83 -21.11 -23.84 16.12
C PHE A 83 -20.23 -25.05 16.50
N LYS A 84 -20.03 -25.98 15.55
CA LYS A 84 -19.22 -27.20 15.70
C LYS A 84 -17.94 -27.20 14.84
N ALA A 85 -17.53 -26.05 14.30
CA ALA A 85 -16.42 -25.97 13.33
C ALA A 85 -15.08 -26.52 13.87
N ASP A 86 -14.92 -26.54 15.19
CA ASP A 86 -13.76 -27.06 15.94
C ASP A 86 -13.98 -28.47 16.51
N GLY A 87 -15.08 -29.14 16.14
CA GLY A 87 -15.43 -30.48 16.65
C GLY A 87 -16.11 -30.49 18.02
N ALA A 88 -16.67 -29.35 18.46
CA ALA A 88 -17.41 -29.26 19.71
C ALA A 88 -18.65 -30.18 19.77
N ASP A 89 -18.99 -30.64 20.97
CA ASP A 89 -20.20 -31.43 21.24
C ASP A 89 -21.49 -30.60 21.12
N ASP A 90 -22.64 -31.30 21.14
CA ASP A 90 -23.97 -30.69 20.98
C ASP A 90 -24.30 -29.68 22.09
N ASP A 91 -23.90 -29.95 23.33
CA ASP A 91 -24.18 -29.08 24.47
C ASP A 91 -23.41 -27.75 24.35
N THR A 92 -22.13 -27.83 23.97
CA THR A 92 -21.26 -26.68 23.72
C THR A 92 -21.76 -25.87 22.52
N ALA A 93 -22.12 -26.53 21.42
CA ALA A 93 -22.68 -25.88 20.24
C ALA A 93 -23.98 -25.13 20.59
N ALA A 94 -24.88 -25.76 21.36
CA ALA A 94 -26.11 -25.15 21.82
C ALA A 94 -25.85 -23.95 22.78
N GLN A 95 -24.84 -24.04 23.65
CA GLN A 95 -24.42 -22.92 24.50
C GLN A 95 -23.92 -21.73 23.67
N ARG A 96 -23.09 -21.98 22.64
CA ARG A 96 -22.56 -20.95 21.74
C ARG A 96 -23.68 -20.27 20.95
N GLN A 97 -24.61 -21.06 20.39
CA GLN A 97 -25.81 -20.55 19.72
C GLN A 97 -26.61 -19.61 20.64
N ARG A 98 -26.97 -20.08 21.85
CA ARG A 98 -27.68 -19.25 22.84
C ARG A 98 -26.91 -17.99 23.21
N ALA A 99 -25.59 -18.05 23.33
CA ALA A 99 -24.77 -16.88 23.65
C ALA A 99 -24.77 -15.86 22.49
N LEU A 100 -24.65 -16.32 21.25
CA LEU A 100 -24.67 -15.47 20.07
C LEU A 100 -26.04 -14.81 19.87
N ASP A 101 -27.12 -15.55 20.10
CA ASP A 101 -28.49 -15.04 20.02
C ASP A 101 -28.75 -13.96 21.07
N ARG A 102 -28.33 -14.19 22.33
CA ARG A 102 -28.40 -13.16 23.38
C ARG A 102 -27.60 -11.90 23.02
N LEU A 103 -26.43 -12.05 22.39
CA LEU A 103 -25.62 -10.91 21.97
C LEU A 103 -26.30 -10.13 20.85
N ALA A 104 -26.86 -10.82 19.85
CA ALA A 104 -27.62 -10.18 18.77
C ALA A 104 -28.83 -9.42 19.30
N GLU A 105 -29.61 -10.03 20.21
CA GLU A 105 -30.74 -9.36 20.86
C GLU A 105 -30.32 -8.12 21.65
N TYR A 106 -29.21 -8.21 22.40
CA TYR A 106 -28.67 -7.06 23.14
C TYR A 106 -28.39 -5.90 22.18
N PHE A 107 -27.70 -6.17 21.08
CA PHE A 107 -27.36 -5.15 20.08
C PHE A 107 -28.59 -4.58 19.38
N GLN A 108 -29.58 -5.40 19.02
CA GLN A 108 -30.84 -4.93 18.41
C GLN A 108 -31.65 -4.05 19.37
N LYS A 109 -31.73 -4.42 20.66
CA LYS A 109 -32.42 -3.63 21.69
C LYS A 109 -31.69 -2.34 22.02
N ARG A 110 -30.35 -2.38 22.03
CA ARG A 110 -29.53 -1.24 22.41
C ARG A 110 -29.36 -0.23 21.28
N TYR A 111 -29.32 -0.66 20.01
CA TYR A 111 -29.03 0.23 18.88
C TYR A 111 -30.13 0.20 17.80
N PRO A 112 -31.41 0.45 18.15
CA PRO A 112 -32.52 0.35 17.22
C PRO A 112 -32.41 1.35 16.06
N LYS A 113 -31.96 2.59 16.32
CA LYS A 113 -31.80 3.60 15.25
C LYS A 113 -30.65 3.25 14.34
N SER A 114 -29.51 2.81 14.89
CA SER A 114 -28.36 2.37 14.08
C SER A 114 -28.73 1.20 13.15
N GLY A 115 -29.57 0.27 13.62
CA GLY A 115 -30.08 -0.83 12.80
C GLY A 115 -30.93 -0.36 11.62
N VAL A 116 -31.89 0.53 11.86
CA VAL A 116 -32.74 1.11 10.79
C VAL A 116 -31.89 1.88 9.79
N TRP A 117 -31.00 2.77 10.26
CA TRP A 117 -30.14 3.57 9.40
C TRP A 117 -29.21 2.70 8.53
N SER A 118 -28.60 1.68 9.12
CA SER A 118 -27.76 0.70 8.42
C SER A 118 -28.53 0.04 7.28
N HIS A 119 -29.78 -0.37 7.51
CA HIS A 119 -30.63 -0.98 6.48
C HIS A 119 -30.91 -0.03 5.31
N GLU A 120 -31.27 1.23 5.61
CA GLU A 120 -31.63 2.23 4.59
C GLU A 120 -30.46 2.56 3.66
N ILE A 121 -29.26 2.78 4.20
CA ILE A 121 -28.12 3.22 3.40
C ILE A 121 -27.37 2.07 2.72
N ARG A 122 -27.57 0.82 3.18
CA ARG A 122 -26.83 -0.34 2.69
C ARG A 122 -26.97 -0.57 1.19
N GLY A 123 -28.10 -0.21 0.59
CA GLY A 123 -28.28 -0.27 -0.87
C GLY A 123 -27.49 0.82 -1.62
N GLY A 124 -27.36 2.00 -1.02
CA GLY A 124 -26.71 3.17 -1.63
C GLY A 124 -25.20 3.31 -1.37
N LEU A 125 -24.68 2.74 -0.29
CA LEU A 125 -23.27 2.87 0.11
C LEU A 125 -22.48 1.58 -0.10
N SER A 126 -21.64 1.55 -1.14
CA SER A 126 -20.76 0.41 -1.46
C SER A 126 -19.76 0.07 -0.35
N ASP A 127 -19.20 1.10 0.28
CA ASP A 127 -18.15 0.97 1.29
C ASP A 127 -18.63 0.20 2.51
N LEU A 128 -19.89 0.42 2.92
CA LEU A 128 -20.50 -0.34 4.01
C LEU A 128 -20.52 -1.84 3.70
N ARG A 129 -20.95 -2.21 2.49
CA ARG A 129 -20.99 -3.61 2.04
C ARG A 129 -19.58 -4.22 1.96
N PHE A 130 -18.59 -3.43 1.53
CA PHE A 130 -17.20 -3.87 1.49
C PHE A 130 -16.64 -4.13 2.89
N THR A 131 -16.84 -3.22 3.85
CA THR A 131 -16.37 -3.41 5.23
C THR A 131 -17.01 -4.63 5.90
N ASP A 132 -18.30 -4.88 5.68
CA ASP A 132 -18.99 -6.04 6.25
C ASP A 132 -18.56 -7.38 5.65
N ALA A 133 -18.05 -7.38 4.42
CA ALA A 133 -17.53 -8.58 3.78
C ALA A 133 -16.16 -9.01 4.36
N GLY A 134 -15.40 -8.06 4.92
CA GLY A 134 -14.04 -8.31 5.41
C GLY A 134 -13.94 -8.72 6.89
N ARG A 135 -14.90 -8.29 7.73
CA ARG A 135 -14.79 -8.37 9.20
C ARG A 135 -14.80 -9.77 9.80
N VAL A 136 -15.45 -10.71 9.11
CA VAL A 136 -15.67 -12.07 9.62
C VAL A 136 -15.09 -13.07 8.62
N PRO A 137 -14.36 -14.10 9.08
CA PRO A 137 -13.87 -15.13 8.18
C PRO A 137 -14.98 -15.73 7.32
N PHE A 138 -14.68 -15.93 6.03
CA PHE A 138 -15.67 -16.31 5.01
C PHE A 138 -16.59 -17.50 5.39
N PRO A 139 -16.14 -18.52 6.16
CA PRO A 139 -17.04 -19.60 6.57
C PRO A 139 -18.13 -19.14 7.55
N PHE A 140 -17.85 -18.10 8.35
CA PHE A 140 -18.72 -17.60 9.41
C PHE A 140 -19.46 -16.31 9.01
N ALA A 141 -19.07 -15.69 7.90
CA ALA A 141 -19.54 -14.37 7.49
C ALA A 141 -21.07 -14.29 7.35
N ARG A 142 -21.71 -15.27 6.72
CA ARG A 142 -23.16 -15.25 6.47
C ARG A 142 -23.98 -15.13 7.76
N LEU A 143 -23.79 -16.06 8.72
CA LEU A 143 -24.56 -16.07 9.96
C LEU A 143 -24.30 -14.79 10.79
N MET A 144 -23.05 -14.32 10.77
CA MET A 144 -22.70 -13.07 11.46
C MET A 144 -23.35 -11.85 10.81
N GLN A 145 -23.40 -11.76 9.49
CA GLN A 145 -24.08 -10.68 8.78
C GLN A 145 -25.60 -10.72 8.99
N GLU A 146 -26.20 -11.92 9.03
CA GLU A 146 -27.63 -12.11 9.32
C GLU A 146 -27.97 -11.64 10.75
N LYS A 147 -27.10 -11.90 11.74
CA LYS A 147 -27.34 -11.55 13.15
C LYS A 147 -26.90 -10.14 13.53
N PHE A 148 -25.81 -9.64 12.95
CA PHE A 148 -25.14 -8.39 13.29
C PHE A 148 -25.06 -7.47 12.08
N ASN A 149 -26.20 -6.88 11.75
CA ASN A 149 -26.30 -5.89 10.68
C ASN A 149 -26.24 -4.46 11.24
N LEU A 150 -25.17 -4.13 11.96
CA LEU A 150 -25.00 -2.83 12.60
C LEU A 150 -23.81 -2.07 12.00
N CYS A 151 -24.10 -0.85 11.57
CA CYS A 151 -23.09 0.13 11.22
C CYS A 151 -22.80 1.01 12.45
N SER A 152 -21.54 1.39 12.65
CA SER A 152 -21.20 2.41 13.64
C SER A 152 -21.50 3.78 13.03
N VAL A 153 -22.49 4.47 13.59
CA VAL A 153 -22.93 5.79 13.12
C VAL A 153 -22.85 6.76 14.29
N VAL A 154 -22.01 7.79 14.16
CA VAL A 154 -21.67 8.70 15.25
C VAL A 154 -22.02 10.13 14.90
N THR A 155 -22.43 10.90 15.91
CA THR A 155 -22.93 12.28 15.78
C THR A 155 -22.07 13.29 16.51
N ALA A 156 -21.33 12.88 17.54
CA ALA A 156 -20.45 13.76 18.30
C ALA A 156 -19.23 13.02 18.84
N SER A 157 -18.24 13.79 19.28
CA SER A 157 -17.04 13.30 19.97
C SER A 157 -16.70 14.20 21.16
N GLU A 158 -16.23 13.59 22.25
CA GLU A 158 -15.79 14.27 23.47
C GLU A 158 -14.65 13.47 24.11
N GLY A 159 -13.48 14.09 24.33
CA GLY A 159 -12.28 13.39 24.76
C GLY A 159 -11.94 12.23 23.81
N PRO A 160 -11.83 10.98 24.31
CA PRO A 160 -11.62 9.80 23.49
C PRO A 160 -12.93 9.07 23.13
N LYS A 161 -14.10 9.67 23.39
CA LYS A 161 -15.40 9.01 23.22
C LYS A 161 -16.14 9.49 21.99
N LEU A 162 -16.97 8.61 21.44
CA LEU A 162 -17.91 8.89 20.36
C LEU A 162 -19.34 8.69 20.86
N LEU A 163 -20.23 9.58 20.43
CA LEU A 163 -21.67 9.49 20.64
C LEU A 163 -22.32 8.89 19.40
N ASP A 164 -22.95 7.73 19.55
CA ASP A 164 -23.73 7.14 18.45
C ASP A 164 -25.11 7.82 18.28
N ILE A 165 -25.80 7.51 17.17
CA ILE A 165 -27.14 8.06 16.88
C ILE A 165 -28.23 7.56 17.86
N ASP A 166 -27.96 6.49 18.61
CA ASP A 166 -28.82 5.97 19.67
C ASP A 166 -28.61 6.69 21.02
N GLY A 167 -27.58 7.55 21.11
CA GLY A 167 -27.30 8.37 22.29
C GLY A 167 -26.30 7.74 23.26
N HIS A 168 -25.58 6.68 22.87
CA HIS A 168 -24.58 6.07 23.74
C HIS A 168 -23.18 6.62 23.48
N TRP A 169 -22.49 6.92 24.57
CA TRP A 169 -21.07 7.27 24.57
C TRP A 169 -20.22 6.00 24.71
N SER A 170 -19.30 5.80 23.75
CA SER A 170 -18.37 4.67 23.74
C SER A 170 -16.93 5.16 23.57
N LEU A 171 -15.97 4.48 24.19
CA LEU A 171 -14.54 4.76 23.99
C LEU A 171 -14.14 4.39 22.57
N ASP A 172 -13.54 5.32 21.82
CA ASP A 172 -12.95 5.01 20.53
C ASP A 172 -11.52 4.51 20.68
N ILE A 173 -11.35 3.19 20.54
CA ILE A 173 -10.05 2.53 20.49
C ILE A 173 -9.52 2.39 19.05
N THR A 174 -10.29 2.81 18.04
CA THR A 174 -9.87 2.80 16.63
C THR A 174 -9.01 4.02 16.29
N GLY A 175 -9.20 5.13 17.01
CA GLY A 175 -8.43 6.36 16.85
C GLY A 175 -8.58 7.00 15.47
N SER A 176 -9.74 6.85 14.84
CA SER A 176 -10.00 7.30 13.46
C SER A 176 -8.93 6.81 12.46
N TYR A 177 -8.65 5.50 12.45
CA TYR A 177 -7.61 4.88 11.62
C TYR A 177 -6.21 5.49 11.80
N GLY A 178 -5.92 5.96 13.01
CA GLY A 178 -4.66 6.61 13.32
C GLY A 178 -4.55 8.05 12.79
N VAL A 179 -5.65 8.75 12.54
CA VAL A 179 -5.63 10.22 12.44
C VAL A 179 -5.50 10.83 13.83
N ASN A 180 -6.26 10.33 14.81
CA ASN A 180 -6.46 11.02 16.07
C ASN A 180 -5.31 10.77 17.08
N VAL A 181 -4.15 11.40 16.87
CA VAL A 181 -2.99 11.30 17.81
C VAL A 181 -3.23 12.10 19.09
N ALA A 182 -3.90 13.26 18.98
CA ALA A 182 -3.99 14.26 20.04
C ALA A 182 -5.36 14.35 20.74
N GLY A 183 -6.32 13.51 20.36
CA GLY A 183 -7.70 13.52 20.90
C GLY A 183 -8.65 14.42 20.10
N TYR A 184 -9.93 14.05 20.05
CA TYR A 184 -10.91 14.70 19.17
C TYR A 184 -11.08 16.19 19.46
N ASP A 185 -11.03 16.60 20.73
CA ASP A 185 -11.17 18.00 21.13
C ASP A 185 -10.05 18.88 20.59
N ARG A 186 -8.82 18.34 20.53
CA ARG A 186 -7.69 19.06 19.97
C ARG A 186 -7.83 19.25 18.45
N TYR A 187 -8.31 18.22 17.74
CA TYR A 187 -8.58 18.32 16.31
C TYR A 187 -9.68 19.34 16.01
N LYS A 188 -10.77 19.35 16.79
CA LYS A 188 -11.83 20.37 16.67
C LYS A 188 -11.27 21.79 16.82
N GLU A 189 -10.42 22.01 17.82
CA GLU A 189 -9.73 23.30 18.05
C GLU A 189 -8.86 23.71 16.84
N TRP A 190 -8.06 22.77 16.30
CA TRP A 190 -7.21 23.05 15.13
C TRP A 190 -8.01 23.36 13.87
N MET A 191 -9.10 22.63 13.64
CA MET A 191 -9.99 22.86 12.50
C MET A 191 -10.68 24.22 12.59
N GLU A 192 -11.19 24.59 13.77
CA GLU A 192 -11.82 25.89 14.01
C GLU A 192 -10.83 27.03 13.74
N LYS A 193 -9.63 26.99 14.34
CA LYS A 193 -8.59 28.00 14.11
C LYS A 193 -8.13 28.05 12.66
N GLY A 194 -8.02 26.89 12.01
CA GLY A 194 -7.67 26.79 10.59
C GLY A 194 -8.71 27.49 9.71
N TRP A 195 -9.99 27.21 9.96
CA TRP A 195 -11.12 27.83 9.27
C TRP A 195 -11.17 29.34 9.51
N GLU A 196 -11.06 29.81 10.76
CA GLU A 196 -11.08 31.23 11.09
C GLU A 196 -10.03 32.04 10.33
N ARG A 197 -8.84 31.47 10.11
CA ARG A 197 -7.74 32.14 9.38
C ARG A 197 -7.99 32.30 7.89
N VAL A 198 -8.86 31.47 7.29
CA VAL A 198 -9.08 31.45 5.83
C VAL A 198 -10.55 31.63 5.43
N LYS A 199 -11.44 31.91 6.39
CA LYS A 199 -12.90 32.00 6.17
C LYS A 199 -13.30 33.02 5.11
N ASP A 200 -12.52 34.10 4.95
CA ASP A 200 -12.79 35.17 3.98
C ASP A 200 -12.32 34.81 2.56
N LEU A 201 -11.54 33.74 2.38
CA LEU A 201 -11.02 33.30 1.08
C LEU A 201 -12.05 32.46 0.31
N GLY A 202 -12.75 31.54 0.98
CA GLY A 202 -13.59 30.54 0.33
C GLY A 202 -12.80 29.54 -0.54
N PRO A 203 -13.46 28.81 -1.46
CA PRO A 203 -12.85 27.74 -2.26
C PRO A 203 -12.12 28.30 -3.50
N VAL A 204 -11.08 29.10 -3.30
CA VAL A 204 -10.23 29.61 -4.39
C VAL A 204 -9.28 28.50 -4.86
N LEU A 205 -9.39 28.10 -6.13
CA LEU A 205 -8.53 27.09 -6.75
C LEU A 205 -7.62 27.75 -7.80
N GLY A 206 -6.32 27.45 -7.74
CA GLY A 206 -5.31 27.98 -8.65
C GLY A 206 -4.33 28.94 -7.94
N PRO A 207 -4.78 30.12 -7.48
CA PRO A 207 -3.97 31.01 -6.64
C PRO A 207 -3.58 30.38 -5.30
N LEU A 208 -2.47 30.83 -4.72
CA LEU A 208 -1.99 30.38 -3.41
C LEU A 208 -2.34 31.39 -2.32
N HIS A 209 -2.74 30.89 -1.15
CA HIS A 209 -2.85 31.69 0.07
C HIS A 209 -1.47 31.84 0.75
N PRO A 210 -1.13 32.99 1.36
CA PRO A 210 0.19 33.21 1.99
C PRO A 210 0.59 32.18 3.05
N ILE A 211 -0.39 31.55 3.72
CA ILE A 211 -0.16 30.49 4.72
C ILE A 211 0.65 29.30 4.20
N VAL A 212 0.65 29.09 2.88
CA VAL A 212 1.42 28.03 2.24
C VAL A 212 2.91 28.18 2.54
N ALA A 213 3.44 29.40 2.64
CA ALA A 213 4.85 29.64 2.97
C ALA A 213 5.22 29.11 4.37
N ASP A 214 4.38 29.39 5.38
CA ASP A 214 4.59 28.92 6.76
C ASP A 214 4.52 27.39 6.87
N ASN A 215 3.58 26.78 6.14
CA ASN A 215 3.43 25.33 6.11
C ASN A 215 4.64 24.66 5.43
N ILE A 216 5.13 25.22 4.32
CA ILE A 216 6.35 24.75 3.65
C ILE A 216 7.55 24.86 4.61
N ALA A 217 7.74 25.99 5.29
CA ALA A 217 8.85 26.20 6.20
C ALA A 217 8.85 25.15 7.33
N GLN A 218 7.69 24.89 7.94
CA GLN A 218 7.54 23.88 9.00
C GLN A 218 7.80 22.46 8.47
N LEU A 219 7.22 22.11 7.32
CA LEU A 219 7.40 20.78 6.72
C LEU A 219 8.85 20.52 6.32
N LYS A 220 9.57 21.52 5.81
CA LYS A 220 11.01 21.43 5.54
C LYS A 220 11.82 21.28 6.82
N ALA A 221 11.48 22.03 7.87
CA ALA A 221 12.17 21.96 9.15
C ALA A 221 12.00 20.58 9.82
N ILE A 222 10.84 19.94 9.66
CA ILE A 222 10.55 18.61 10.20
C ILE A 222 11.22 17.53 9.34
N SER A 223 10.95 17.54 8.03
CA SER A 223 11.44 16.52 7.11
C SER A 223 12.94 16.60 6.86
N LYS A 224 13.57 17.76 7.08
CA LYS A 224 14.97 18.08 6.71
C LYS A 224 15.24 17.99 5.20
N LEU A 225 14.22 18.28 4.39
CA LEU A 225 14.28 18.23 2.92
C LEU A 225 14.02 19.62 2.29
N ASP A 226 14.26 19.72 0.99
CA ASP A 226 14.37 21.00 0.29
C ASP A 226 13.02 21.52 -0.22
N GLU A 227 12.17 20.63 -0.70
CA GLU A 227 10.93 20.96 -1.40
C GLU A 227 9.73 20.19 -0.85
N VAL A 228 8.53 20.74 -1.07
CA VAL A 228 7.26 20.22 -0.57
C VAL A 228 6.20 20.29 -1.66
N SER A 229 5.41 19.23 -1.79
CA SER A 229 4.23 19.17 -2.64
C SER A 229 3.00 18.73 -1.84
N PHE A 230 1.86 19.39 -2.10
CA PHE A 230 0.57 19.09 -1.47
C PHE A 230 -0.36 18.33 -2.42
N HIS A 231 -1.15 17.42 -1.85
CA HIS A 231 -2.07 16.50 -2.51
C HIS A 231 -3.34 16.33 -1.65
N MET A 232 -4.39 15.70 -2.17
CA MET A 232 -5.65 15.52 -1.45
C MET A 232 -5.67 14.27 -0.56
N SER A 233 -4.73 13.34 -0.76
CA SER A 233 -4.63 12.11 0.04
C SER A 233 -3.20 11.57 0.09
N GLY A 234 -2.94 10.71 1.08
CA GLY A 234 -1.68 9.95 1.14
C GLY A 234 -1.46 9.07 -0.09
N THR A 235 -2.53 8.52 -0.69
CA THR A 235 -2.43 7.75 -1.94
C THR A 235 -1.91 8.61 -3.08
N GLU A 236 -2.43 9.83 -3.25
CA GLU A 236 -1.94 10.76 -4.27
C GLU A 236 -0.49 11.20 -4.02
N ALA A 237 -0.11 11.41 -2.76
CA ALA A 237 1.27 11.77 -2.42
C ALA A 237 2.25 10.62 -2.72
N VAL A 238 1.87 9.35 -2.47
CA VAL A 238 2.61 8.16 -2.92
C VAL A 238 2.72 8.13 -4.44
N MET A 239 1.61 8.34 -5.15
CA MET A 239 1.60 8.38 -6.62
C MET A 239 2.56 9.44 -7.16
N ALA A 240 2.56 10.64 -6.54
CA ALA A 240 3.43 11.73 -6.91
C ALA A 240 4.90 11.41 -6.64
N ALA A 241 5.24 10.92 -5.44
CA ALA A 241 6.60 10.55 -5.07
C ALA A 241 7.19 9.49 -6.02
N ILE A 242 6.41 8.45 -6.35
CA ILE A 242 6.85 7.40 -7.29
C ILE A 242 7.00 7.95 -8.71
N ARG A 243 6.08 8.81 -9.16
CA ARG A 243 6.18 9.45 -10.48
C ARG A 243 7.43 10.32 -10.57
N LEU A 244 7.70 11.10 -9.54
CA LEU A 244 8.88 11.97 -9.43
C LEU A 244 10.18 11.16 -9.41
N ALA A 245 10.23 10.08 -8.62
CA ALA A 245 11.38 9.17 -8.59
C ALA A 245 11.67 8.57 -9.97
N ARG A 246 10.64 8.10 -10.68
CA ARG A 246 10.77 7.60 -12.06
C ARG A 246 11.20 8.68 -13.04
N PHE A 247 10.61 9.88 -12.91
CA PHE A 247 10.92 11.00 -13.78
C PHE A 247 12.39 11.40 -13.66
N ASN A 248 12.89 11.58 -12.44
CA ASN A 248 14.24 12.10 -12.19
C ASN A 248 15.33 11.04 -12.34
N THR A 249 15.05 9.77 -12.04
CA THR A 249 16.05 8.68 -12.22
C THR A 249 16.05 8.09 -13.64
N ARG A 250 14.99 8.29 -14.43
CA ARG A 250 14.73 7.62 -15.72
C ARG A 250 14.64 6.10 -15.64
N ARG A 251 14.47 5.57 -14.43
CA ARG A 251 14.31 4.15 -14.14
C ARG A 251 12.83 3.82 -13.98
N LYS A 252 12.48 2.54 -14.09
CA LYS A 252 11.05 2.12 -14.19
C LYS A 252 10.56 1.40 -12.95
N LEU A 253 11.39 0.55 -12.35
CA LEU A 253 10.98 -0.34 -11.28
C LEU A 253 10.90 0.42 -9.95
N ILE A 254 9.85 0.19 -9.20
CA ILE A 254 9.80 0.53 -7.78
C ILE A 254 9.97 -0.74 -6.97
N VAL A 255 10.64 -0.65 -5.83
CA VAL A 255 10.67 -1.72 -4.84
C VAL A 255 9.73 -1.35 -3.69
N CYS A 256 8.83 -2.25 -3.33
CA CYS A 256 8.03 -2.17 -2.11
C CYS A 256 8.24 -3.45 -1.29
N PHE A 257 7.84 -3.44 -0.02
CA PHE A 257 7.95 -4.60 0.87
C PHE A 257 6.60 -5.32 1.05
N ALA A 258 6.65 -6.63 1.22
CA ALA A 258 5.47 -7.45 1.41
C ALA A 258 4.67 -7.00 2.63
N GLY A 259 3.34 -6.97 2.53
CA GLY A 259 2.48 -6.50 3.62
C GLY A 259 2.42 -4.97 3.75
N ALA A 260 3.36 -4.20 3.23
CA ALA A 260 3.26 -2.74 3.29
C ALA A 260 2.02 -2.22 2.54
N TYR A 261 1.32 -1.24 3.13
CA TYR A 261 0.21 -0.54 2.49
C TYR A 261 0.66 0.88 2.11
N HIS A 262 0.48 1.24 0.85
CA HIS A 262 0.89 2.52 0.28
C HIS A 262 -0.28 3.25 -0.40
N GLY A 263 -1.49 3.03 0.12
CA GLY A 263 -2.71 3.48 -0.54
C GLY A 263 -3.30 2.45 -1.50
N TRP A 264 -4.36 2.86 -2.19
CA TRP A 264 -5.15 1.99 -3.08
C TRP A 264 -4.86 2.23 -4.56
N TRP A 265 -3.77 2.93 -4.88
CA TRP A 265 -3.35 3.11 -6.26
C TRP A 265 -2.83 1.79 -6.84
N ASP A 266 -3.33 1.42 -8.02
CA ASP A 266 -3.01 0.16 -8.70
C ASP A 266 -1.51 -0.14 -8.78
N GLY A 267 -0.65 0.88 -8.93
CA GLY A 267 0.79 0.70 -9.12
C GLY A 267 1.54 0.12 -7.91
N VAL A 268 0.94 0.15 -6.72
CA VAL A 268 1.55 -0.31 -5.45
C VAL A 268 0.69 -1.34 -4.71
N GLN A 269 -0.36 -1.87 -5.35
CA GLN A 269 -1.25 -2.88 -4.77
C GLN A 269 -1.21 -4.21 -5.54
N PRO A 270 -0.13 -5.02 -5.41
CA PRO A 270 0.05 -6.26 -6.18
C PRO A 270 -0.76 -7.47 -5.70
N GLY A 271 -1.63 -7.30 -4.69
CA GLY A 271 -2.40 -8.37 -4.07
C GLY A 271 -3.87 -8.40 -4.45
N LEU A 272 -4.70 -8.94 -3.56
CA LEU A 272 -6.16 -8.98 -3.70
C LEU A 272 -6.73 -7.58 -3.94
N GLY A 273 -7.72 -7.50 -4.85
CA GLY A 273 -8.36 -6.24 -5.23
C GLY A 273 -7.70 -5.48 -6.39
N SER A 274 -6.61 -6.00 -6.96
CA SER A 274 -5.99 -5.44 -8.18
C SER A 274 -6.01 -6.44 -9.33
N GLU A 275 -6.74 -6.08 -10.38
CA GLU A 275 -6.83 -6.84 -11.64
C GLU A 275 -5.69 -6.49 -12.61
N ARG A 276 -4.88 -5.48 -12.29
CA ARG A 276 -3.77 -5.03 -13.13
C ARG A 276 -2.58 -5.98 -13.02
N ASP A 277 -1.97 -6.30 -14.16
CA ASP A 277 -0.64 -6.94 -14.18
C ASP A 277 0.46 -5.92 -13.83
N ILE A 278 0.92 -5.94 -12.58
CA ILE A 278 1.95 -5.04 -12.08
C ILE A 278 3.34 -5.61 -12.40
N ARG A 279 3.99 -5.04 -13.41
CA ARG A 279 5.35 -5.41 -13.84
C ARG A 279 6.41 -4.39 -13.44
N ASP A 280 5.97 -3.25 -12.93
CA ASP A 280 6.77 -2.07 -12.62
C ASP A 280 6.92 -1.82 -11.11
N CYS A 281 6.47 -2.77 -10.28
CA CYS A 281 6.69 -2.81 -8.84
C CYS A 281 7.18 -4.21 -8.43
N LEU A 282 8.30 -4.27 -7.72
CA LEU A 282 8.90 -5.48 -7.18
C LEU A 282 8.61 -5.57 -5.68
N THR A 283 7.83 -6.57 -5.28
CA THR A 283 7.53 -6.83 -3.86
C THR A 283 8.57 -7.76 -3.25
N LEU A 284 9.40 -7.21 -2.37
CA LEU A 284 10.46 -7.93 -1.65
C LEU A 284 10.05 -8.22 -0.20
N LYS A 285 10.81 -9.09 0.45
CA LYS A 285 10.65 -9.37 1.89
C LYS A 285 11.32 -8.28 2.72
N ASP A 286 10.63 -7.78 3.72
CA ASP A 286 11.19 -6.92 4.76
C ASP A 286 12.09 -7.74 5.71
N LEU A 287 13.07 -7.10 6.36
CA LEU A 287 14.05 -7.74 7.25
C LEU A 287 14.81 -8.95 6.65
N HIS A 288 15.10 -8.94 5.35
CA HIS A 288 15.72 -10.10 4.69
C HIS A 288 16.95 -9.71 3.85
N PRO A 289 18.16 -10.26 4.12
CA PRO A 289 19.38 -9.90 3.41
C PRO A 289 19.31 -10.05 1.88
N ALA A 290 18.61 -11.09 1.39
CA ALA A 290 18.45 -11.27 -0.06
C ALA A 290 17.71 -10.10 -0.74
N SER A 291 16.88 -9.34 -0.01
CA SER A 291 16.23 -8.14 -0.55
C SER A 291 17.24 -7.03 -0.81
N LEU A 292 18.23 -6.85 0.07
CA LEU A 292 19.34 -5.92 -0.18
C LEU A 292 20.15 -6.35 -1.41
N ASP A 293 20.43 -7.66 -1.55
CA ASP A 293 21.15 -8.18 -2.71
C ASP A 293 20.38 -8.01 -4.02
N ALA A 294 19.06 -8.21 -4.00
CA ALA A 294 18.19 -7.97 -5.15
C ALA A 294 18.23 -6.49 -5.58
N ILE A 295 18.17 -5.56 -4.62
CA ILE A 295 18.28 -4.12 -4.88
C ILE A 295 19.64 -3.79 -5.53
N ARG A 296 20.76 -4.31 -4.98
CA ARG A 296 22.09 -4.11 -5.55
C ARG A 296 22.18 -4.60 -7.00
N ARG A 297 21.64 -5.79 -7.29
CA ARG A 297 21.67 -6.41 -8.63
C ARG A 297 20.85 -5.64 -9.65
N LEU A 298 19.73 -5.05 -9.24
CA LEU A 298 18.79 -4.37 -10.12
C LEU A 298 18.92 -2.84 -10.08
N LYS A 299 20.00 -2.29 -9.51
CA LYS A 299 20.16 -0.85 -9.26
C LYS A 299 19.88 0.06 -10.46
N HIS A 300 20.28 -0.38 -11.66
CA HIS A 300 20.10 0.38 -12.90
C HIS A 300 18.65 0.41 -13.40
N GLU A 301 17.76 -0.40 -12.82
CA GLU A 301 16.35 -0.48 -13.20
C GLU A 301 15.42 0.12 -12.15
N ILE A 302 15.89 0.30 -10.91
CA ILE A 302 15.10 0.75 -9.75
C ILE A 302 15.11 2.28 -9.64
N ALA A 303 13.93 2.87 -9.77
CA ALA A 303 13.67 4.28 -9.59
C ALA A 303 13.55 4.72 -8.12
N GLY A 304 13.18 3.80 -7.23
CA GLY A 304 13.06 4.09 -5.81
C GLY A 304 12.69 2.87 -4.99
N VAL A 305 13.04 2.90 -3.70
CA VAL A 305 12.63 1.91 -2.70
C VAL A 305 11.65 2.58 -1.74
N VAL A 306 10.42 2.08 -1.68
CA VAL A 306 9.37 2.61 -0.83
C VAL A 306 9.22 1.73 0.41
N VAL A 307 9.36 2.35 1.57
CA VAL A 307 9.23 1.73 2.89
C VAL A 307 8.03 2.35 3.59
N ASN A 308 7.15 1.52 4.16
CA ASN A 308 6.19 2.00 5.15
C ASN A 308 6.72 1.61 6.54
N PRO A 309 7.26 2.55 7.34
CA PRO A 309 7.90 2.22 8.61
C PRO A 309 6.96 1.57 9.64
N ILE A 310 5.63 1.62 9.46
CA ILE A 310 4.68 0.87 10.30
C ILE A 310 4.88 -0.65 10.21
N GLN A 311 5.55 -1.13 9.15
CA GLN A 311 5.95 -2.52 9.03
C GLN A 311 6.87 -2.99 10.16
N SER A 312 7.50 -2.07 10.91
CA SER A 312 8.33 -2.44 12.07
C SER A 312 7.58 -3.29 13.10
N PHE A 313 6.27 -3.10 13.26
CA PHE A 313 5.46 -3.86 14.21
C PHE A 313 5.15 -5.27 13.70
N HIS A 314 4.90 -5.40 12.39
CA HIS A 314 4.53 -6.67 11.76
C HIS A 314 5.16 -6.79 10.36
N PRO A 315 6.47 -7.06 10.26
CA PRO A 315 7.16 -7.13 8.98
C PRO A 315 6.57 -8.22 8.10
N ASN A 316 6.49 -7.98 6.80
CA ASN A 316 5.96 -8.94 5.82
C ASN A 316 4.47 -9.27 5.98
N SER A 317 3.77 -8.58 6.88
CA SER A 317 2.35 -8.79 7.19
C SER A 317 1.58 -7.51 6.91
N PRO A 318 0.34 -7.60 6.42
CA PRO A 318 -0.41 -6.40 6.14
C PRO A 318 -0.77 -5.60 7.41
N PRO A 319 -0.85 -4.26 7.35
CA PRO A 319 -1.25 -3.46 8.51
C PRO A 319 -2.66 -3.88 8.92
N PRO A 320 -3.00 -3.86 10.22
CA PRO A 320 -4.30 -4.31 10.69
C PRO A 320 -5.39 -3.56 9.93
N SER A 321 -6.06 -4.28 9.05
CA SER A 321 -7.19 -3.82 8.26
C SER A 321 -8.32 -4.80 8.50
N ASP A 322 -9.53 -4.40 8.11
CA ASP A 322 -10.71 -5.27 8.20
C ASP A 322 -10.46 -6.63 7.52
N ALA A 323 -9.56 -6.73 6.52
CA ALA A 323 -9.21 -7.97 5.83
C ALA A 323 -8.27 -8.92 6.61
N ILE A 324 -7.69 -8.51 7.75
CA ILE A 324 -6.71 -9.34 8.52
C ILE A 324 -7.33 -10.01 9.75
N LEU A 325 -8.61 -9.73 10.03
CA LEU A 325 -9.37 -10.55 10.98
C LEU A 325 -9.56 -12.00 10.48
N LEU A 326 -9.10 -12.31 9.27
CA LEU A 326 -9.01 -13.65 8.69
C LEU A 326 -7.86 -14.50 9.25
N THR A 327 -6.84 -13.89 9.87
CA THR A 327 -5.71 -14.64 10.43
C THR A 327 -5.81 -14.67 11.95
N SER A 328 -5.94 -15.86 12.53
CA SER A 328 -5.98 -16.10 13.97
C SER A 328 -4.64 -15.89 14.69
N ASP A 329 -3.59 -15.50 13.97
CA ASP A 329 -2.27 -15.26 14.55
C ASP A 329 -2.32 -14.04 15.47
N ILE A 330 -2.15 -14.30 16.77
CA ILE A 330 -1.95 -13.29 17.79
C ILE A 330 -0.67 -12.54 17.42
N ARG A 331 -0.85 -11.30 17.00
CA ARG A 331 0.24 -10.39 16.67
C ARG A 331 1.14 -10.21 17.88
N LYS A 332 2.43 -10.44 17.70
CA LYS A 332 3.44 -10.27 18.76
C LYS A 332 3.71 -8.79 18.98
N THR A 333 3.63 -8.35 20.24
CA THR A 333 4.08 -7.03 20.70
C THR A 333 5.52 -7.14 21.21
N GLU A 334 6.43 -7.60 20.36
CA GLU A 334 7.86 -7.59 20.68
C GLU A 334 8.43 -6.20 20.35
N ASP A 335 9.37 -5.72 21.18
CA ASP A 335 10.09 -4.47 20.90
C ASP A 335 11.03 -4.70 19.70
N ALA A 336 10.49 -4.49 18.51
CA ALA A 336 11.19 -4.65 17.25
C ALA A 336 11.96 -3.39 16.83
N HIS A 337 12.11 -2.39 17.72
CA HIS A 337 12.78 -1.12 17.38
C HIS A 337 14.19 -1.33 16.85
N ALA A 338 15.07 -1.93 17.66
CA ALA A 338 16.48 -2.04 17.33
C ALA A 338 16.76 -2.89 16.07
N PRO A 339 16.14 -4.08 15.89
CA PRO A 339 16.32 -4.85 14.66
C PRO A 339 15.83 -4.12 13.41
N TYR A 340 14.69 -3.42 13.50
CA TYR A 340 14.14 -2.69 12.36
C TYR A 340 14.95 -1.44 12.04
N ALA A 341 15.42 -0.71 13.06
CA ALA A 341 16.33 0.43 12.90
C ALA A 341 17.61 0.01 12.15
N GLN A 342 18.23 -1.09 12.58
CA GLN A 342 19.43 -1.62 11.92
C GLN A 342 19.17 -2.01 10.47
N TRP A 343 18.03 -2.63 10.18
CA TRP A 343 17.62 -2.95 8.82
C TRP A 343 17.44 -1.71 7.95
N LEU A 344 16.75 -0.67 8.45
CA LEU A 344 16.57 0.58 7.73
C LEU A 344 17.90 1.29 7.46
N GLN A 345 18.84 1.22 8.40
CA GLN A 345 20.21 1.75 8.21
C GLN A 345 20.92 1.01 7.07
N GLN A 346 20.90 -0.33 7.08
CA GLN A 346 21.47 -1.14 5.99
C GLN A 346 20.79 -0.85 4.64
N LEU A 347 19.46 -0.69 4.63
CA LEU A 347 18.71 -0.36 3.43
C LEU A 347 19.10 1.02 2.89
N ARG A 348 19.22 2.02 3.77
CA ARG A 348 19.69 3.36 3.44
C ARG A 348 21.10 3.34 2.84
N GLU A 349 22.03 2.61 3.44
CA GLU A 349 23.39 2.45 2.93
C GLU A 349 23.38 1.85 1.51
N VAL A 350 22.60 0.79 1.29
CA VAL A 350 22.45 0.17 -0.03
C VAL A 350 21.86 1.11 -1.06
N CYS A 351 20.80 1.84 -0.69
CA CYS A 351 20.16 2.83 -1.56
C CYS A 351 21.15 3.93 -1.96
N THR A 352 21.91 4.47 -1.01
CA THR A 352 22.96 5.47 -1.26
C THR A 352 24.05 4.93 -2.18
N ALA A 353 24.61 3.74 -1.88
CA ALA A 353 25.67 3.13 -2.69
C ALA A 353 25.23 2.78 -4.12
N CYS A 354 23.93 2.57 -4.32
CA CYS A 354 23.34 2.24 -5.61
C CYS A 354 22.75 3.45 -6.35
N ASP A 355 22.82 4.65 -5.77
CA ASP A 355 22.17 5.85 -6.29
C ASP A 355 20.66 5.61 -6.53
N ILE A 356 19.98 5.04 -5.53
CA ILE A 356 18.54 4.77 -5.56
C ILE A 356 17.87 5.64 -4.49
N PRO A 357 16.86 6.44 -4.83
CA PRO A 357 16.05 7.16 -3.85
C PRO A 357 15.39 6.22 -2.84
N LEU A 358 15.62 6.47 -1.55
CA LEU A 358 14.85 5.87 -0.46
C LEU A 358 13.63 6.75 -0.17
N ILE A 359 12.45 6.15 -0.16
CA ILE A 359 11.17 6.83 0.01
C ILE A 359 10.50 6.29 1.27
N PHE A 360 10.25 7.15 2.26
CA PHE A 360 9.49 6.79 3.45
C PHE A 360 8.02 7.19 3.30
N ASP A 361 7.14 6.20 3.33
CA ASP A 361 5.71 6.40 3.47
C ASP A 361 5.34 6.53 4.95
N GLU A 362 5.32 7.78 5.41
CA GLU A 362 5.01 8.17 6.77
C GLU A 362 3.56 8.66 6.94
N VAL A 363 2.65 8.26 6.04
CA VAL A 363 1.24 8.62 6.13
C VAL A 363 0.60 8.16 7.45
N TYR A 364 1.11 7.08 8.07
CA TYR A 364 0.66 6.62 9.39
C TYR A 364 1.67 6.89 10.51
N SER A 365 2.96 6.67 10.27
CA SER A 365 4.01 6.80 11.30
C SER A 365 4.38 8.25 11.62
N GLY A 366 4.19 9.16 10.66
CA GLY A 366 4.53 10.56 10.80
C GLY A 366 3.79 11.19 11.98
N PHE A 367 4.53 11.94 12.81
CA PHE A 367 4.01 12.62 14.01
C PHE A 367 3.41 11.67 15.08
N ARG A 368 3.61 10.36 14.93
CA ARG A 368 3.08 9.33 15.84
C ARG A 368 4.19 8.59 16.57
N LEU A 369 5.26 8.22 15.86
CA LEU A 369 6.41 7.55 16.47
C LEU A 369 7.34 8.54 17.19
N ALA A 370 7.52 9.72 16.60
CA ALA A 370 8.25 10.86 17.17
C ALA A 370 7.76 12.17 16.50
N PRO A 371 8.07 13.35 17.05
CA PRO A 371 7.73 14.64 16.43
C PRO A 371 8.25 14.77 14.99
N GLY A 372 9.45 14.28 14.70
CA GLY A 372 10.08 14.18 13.38
C GLY A 372 9.70 12.92 12.58
N GLY A 373 8.75 12.13 13.07
CA GLY A 373 8.30 10.89 12.44
C GLY A 373 9.27 9.72 12.61
N ALA A 374 9.10 8.71 11.77
CA ALA A 374 9.91 7.51 11.70
C ALA A 374 11.37 7.82 11.37
N GLN A 375 11.65 8.88 10.61
CA GLN A 375 13.03 9.33 10.36
C GLN A 375 13.78 9.63 11.68
N GLU A 376 13.16 10.39 12.59
CA GLU A 376 13.71 10.65 13.92
C GLU A 376 13.74 9.37 14.76
N TYR A 377 12.62 8.64 14.81
CA TYR A 377 12.46 7.46 15.66
C TYR A 377 13.47 6.34 15.35
N PHE A 378 13.78 6.10 14.07
CA PHE A 378 14.75 5.09 13.64
C PHE A 378 16.15 5.66 13.33
N GLY A 379 16.31 6.98 13.33
CA GLY A 379 17.56 7.65 12.99
C GLY A 379 17.99 7.45 11.53
N VAL A 380 17.03 7.39 10.59
CA VAL A 380 17.30 7.17 9.15
C VAL A 380 16.61 8.24 8.31
N GLN A 381 17.40 8.93 7.49
CA GLN A 381 16.92 9.99 6.61
C GLN A 381 16.61 9.45 5.20
N ALA A 382 15.38 9.66 4.73
CA ALA A 382 14.95 9.34 3.38
C ALA A 382 15.29 10.46 2.39
N ASP A 383 15.24 10.15 1.08
CA ASP A 383 15.40 11.14 0.01
C ASP A 383 14.05 11.80 -0.35
N LEU A 384 12.96 11.06 -0.13
CA LEU A 384 11.58 11.51 -0.22
C LEU A 384 10.83 11.00 1.02
N VAL A 385 9.97 11.84 1.62
CA VAL A 385 9.07 11.44 2.70
C VAL A 385 7.65 11.88 2.42
N ILE A 386 6.71 10.99 2.71
CA ILE A 386 5.30 11.16 2.41
C ILE A 386 4.54 11.27 3.73
N TYR A 387 3.77 12.33 3.91
CA TYR A 387 2.88 12.49 5.05
C TYR A 387 1.41 12.52 4.62
N GLY A 388 0.53 12.25 5.57
CA GLY A 388 -0.92 12.33 5.41
C GLY A 388 -1.57 12.26 6.80
N LYS A 389 -2.85 11.88 6.85
CA LYS A 389 -3.60 11.69 8.11
C LYS A 389 -3.39 12.86 9.09
N THR A 390 -2.61 12.62 10.15
CA THR A 390 -2.30 13.54 11.25
C THR A 390 -1.87 14.93 10.78
N VAL A 391 -1.08 15.02 9.70
CA VAL A 391 -0.54 16.30 9.20
C VAL A 391 -1.63 17.26 8.73
N GLY A 392 -2.82 16.75 8.37
CA GLY A 392 -3.94 17.55 7.92
C GLY A 392 -4.74 18.20 9.03
N GLY A 393 -4.44 17.89 10.30
CA GLY A 393 -5.19 18.45 11.43
C GLY A 393 -6.70 18.16 11.38
N GLY A 394 -7.10 17.05 10.75
CA GLY A 394 -8.50 16.66 10.56
C GLY A 394 -9.03 16.83 9.13
N MET A 395 -8.29 17.55 8.27
CA MET A 395 -8.64 17.74 6.86
C MET A 395 -7.95 16.72 5.94
N PRO A 396 -8.56 16.38 4.78
CA PRO A 396 -7.91 15.52 3.77
C PRO A 396 -6.63 16.17 3.23
N ILE A 397 -5.53 15.43 3.26
CA ILE A 397 -4.24 15.88 2.74
C ILE A 397 -3.33 14.70 2.42
N GLY A 398 -2.43 14.92 1.46
CA GLY A 398 -1.17 14.21 1.31
C GLY A 398 -0.05 15.22 1.10
N VAL A 399 1.14 14.92 1.60
CA VAL A 399 2.32 15.76 1.44
C VAL A 399 3.46 14.89 0.97
N CYS A 400 4.21 15.35 -0.02
CA CYS A 400 5.47 14.77 -0.44
C CYS A 400 6.57 15.80 -0.23
N CYS A 401 7.51 15.53 0.68
CA CYS A 401 8.72 16.31 0.87
C CYS A 401 9.89 15.59 0.21
N GLY A 402 10.81 16.32 -0.42
CA GLY A 402 11.89 15.72 -1.19
C GLY A 402 13.11 16.60 -1.37
N LYS A 403 14.23 15.98 -1.74
CA LYS A 403 15.40 16.68 -2.26
C LYS A 403 15.07 17.40 -3.57
N THR A 404 15.73 18.55 -3.80
CA THR A 404 15.50 19.42 -4.97
C THR A 404 15.59 18.66 -6.30
N ASP A 405 16.59 17.79 -6.44
CA ASP A 405 16.83 16.99 -7.65
C ASP A 405 15.75 15.94 -7.91
N LEU A 406 15.08 15.46 -6.87
CA LEU A 406 14.00 14.48 -6.97
C LEU A 406 12.60 15.11 -7.10
N MET A 407 12.45 16.41 -6.83
CA MET A 407 11.15 17.09 -6.85
C MET A 407 10.84 17.81 -8.16
N ARG A 408 11.79 17.80 -9.12
CA ARG A 408 11.59 18.37 -10.46
C ARG A 408 10.49 17.64 -11.22
N ARG A 409 9.67 18.42 -11.94
CA ARG A 409 8.47 17.94 -12.68
C ARG A 409 8.57 18.09 -14.20
N PHE A 410 9.61 18.73 -14.69
CA PHE A 410 9.82 19.01 -16.11
C PHE A 410 11.32 18.97 -16.40
N ASP A 411 11.65 18.72 -17.67
CA ASP A 411 13.01 18.91 -18.17
C ASP A 411 13.19 20.40 -18.41
N PRO A 412 14.25 21.03 -17.84
CA PRO A 412 14.48 22.46 -17.97
C PRO A 412 14.72 22.93 -19.41
#